data_AF-A0A914ZK19-F1
#
_entry.id   AF-A0A914ZK19-F1
#
_cell.length_a   1.000
_cell.length_b   1.000
_cell.length_c   1.000
_cell.angle_alpha   90.00
_cell.angle_beta   90.00
_cell.angle_gamma   90.00
#
_symmetry.space_group_name_H-M   'P 1'
#
loop_
_entity.id
_entity.type
_entity.pdbx_description
1 polymer ?
#
loop_
_entity_poly.entity_id
_entity_poly.type
_entity_poly.pdbx_seq_one_letter_code
_entity_poly.pdbx_strand_id
1 'polypeptide(L)'
;SYNDAEIPTNSAMKRLSATTSSELCEWLQRRFKRKSSAQTTAEDAPDILHHQLLKDIELDSTFFEHTLTIEQLNDLFPLSRICIEDPRHTRGLNKDEVMARLSKDGRNIVCAVTGKDALKIFLSQFLNTFRMLLLLVALTCLIIYIIDTKHLLELYLTIILLCVSIALCLISYWQEKNAYAQVRGFQSIVPTSCIVVRCGRRVRVNASEIVTGDVVYLR
;
A
#
# COMPACT_ATOMS: atom_id res chain seq x y z
N SER A 1 28.39 9.83 -19.73
CA SER A 1 27.59 8.66 -20.13
C SER A 1 26.38 8.54 -19.23
N TYR A 2 25.33 9.29 -19.57
CA TYR A 2 23.99 9.17 -18.99
C TYR A 2 23.17 8.57 -20.12
N ASN A 3 22.76 7.30 -19.99
CA ASN A 3 21.95 6.65 -21.01
C ASN A 3 20.52 7.14 -20.85
N ASP A 4 20.08 7.91 -21.83
CA ASP A 4 18.70 8.30 -22.07
C ASP A 4 17.85 7.02 -22.22
N ALA A 5 16.95 6.79 -21.26
CA ALA A 5 15.84 5.87 -21.46
C ALA A 5 14.77 6.64 -22.25
N GLU A 6 14.80 6.45 -23.57
CA GLU A 6 13.83 6.98 -24.52
C GLU A 6 12.39 6.71 -24.04
N ILE A 7 11.68 7.79 -23.75
CA ILE A 7 10.23 7.81 -23.68
C ILE A 7 9.74 7.36 -25.07
N PRO A 8 8.96 6.27 -25.20
CA PRO A 8 8.45 5.87 -26.50
C PRO A 8 7.53 6.98 -27.02
N THR A 9 8.01 7.66 -28.05
CA THR A 9 7.29 8.73 -28.74
C THR A 9 6.00 8.19 -29.35
N ASN A 10 5.06 9.11 -29.59
CA ASN A 10 3.72 8.99 -30.18
C ASN A 10 3.62 8.03 -31.42
N SER A 11 4.75 7.69 -32.04
CA SER A 11 4.92 6.66 -33.09
C SER A 11 4.58 5.24 -32.62
N ALA A 12 4.90 4.85 -31.38
CA ALA A 12 4.63 3.50 -30.87
C ALA A 12 3.13 3.28 -30.59
N MET A 13 2.43 4.32 -30.12
CA MET A 13 0.97 4.28 -29.94
C MET A 13 0.21 4.22 -31.28
N LYS A 14 0.71 4.86 -32.34
CA LYS A 14 0.14 4.71 -33.69
C LYS A 14 0.32 3.31 -34.29
N ARG A 15 1.25 2.49 -33.77
CA ARG A 15 1.37 1.07 -34.17
C ARG A 15 0.43 0.16 -33.36
N LEU A 16 -0.02 0.61 -32.19
CA LEU A 16 -1.00 -0.11 -31.36
C LEU A 16 -2.44 0.00 -31.89
N SER A 17 -2.76 1.02 -32.68
CA SER A 17 -4.05 1.10 -33.40
C SER A 17 -4.15 0.13 -34.59
N ALA A 18 -3.07 -0.59 -34.92
CA ALA A 18 -3.03 -1.56 -36.00
C ALA A 18 -2.76 -3.00 -35.51
N THR A 19 -2.64 -3.21 -34.19
CA THR A 19 -2.39 -4.54 -33.63
C THR A 19 -3.71 -5.22 -33.35
N THR A 20 -3.91 -6.36 -34.01
CA THR A 20 -5.09 -7.21 -33.92
C THR A 20 -5.43 -7.54 -32.46
N SER A 21 -6.73 -7.58 -32.14
CA SER A 21 -7.32 -7.97 -30.85
C SER A 21 -6.65 -9.21 -30.22
N SER A 22 -6.08 -10.09 -31.04
CA SER A 22 -5.31 -11.27 -30.62
C SER A 22 -4.05 -10.96 -29.79
N GLU A 23 -3.23 -9.97 -30.16
CA GLU A 23 -1.95 -9.71 -29.45
C GLU A 23 -2.18 -9.03 -28.09
N LEU A 24 -3.18 -8.16 -28.02
CA LEU A 24 -3.59 -7.50 -26.78
C LEU A 24 -4.18 -8.55 -25.82
N CYS A 25 -4.97 -9.49 -26.34
CA CYS A 25 -5.51 -10.60 -25.56
C CYS A 25 -4.41 -11.57 -25.09
N GLU A 26 -3.40 -11.86 -25.93
CA GLU A 26 -2.26 -12.71 -25.55
C GLU A 26 -1.37 -12.05 -24.49
N TRP A 27 -1.10 -10.74 -24.61
CA TRP A 27 -0.39 -9.96 -23.61
C TRP A 27 -1.13 -9.94 -22.27
N LEU A 28 -2.45 -9.72 -22.29
CA LEU A 28 -3.30 -9.72 -21.09
C LEU A 28 -3.33 -11.11 -20.43
N GLN A 29 -3.50 -12.18 -21.20
CA GLN A 29 -3.49 -13.55 -20.67
C GLN A 29 -2.16 -13.89 -20.00
N ARG A 30 -1.03 -13.52 -20.60
CA ARG A 30 0.30 -13.70 -20.00
C ARG A 30 0.44 -12.93 -18.68
N ARG A 31 -0.13 -11.73 -18.59
CA ARG A 31 -0.10 -10.89 -17.37
C ARG A 31 -0.97 -11.46 -16.25
N PHE A 32 -2.21 -11.88 -16.55
CA PHE A 32 -3.11 -12.47 -15.55
C PHE A 32 -2.62 -13.85 -15.06
N LYS A 33 -1.97 -14.64 -15.92
CA LYS A 33 -1.38 -15.93 -15.54
C LYS A 33 -0.24 -15.77 -14.53
N ARG A 34 0.56 -14.71 -14.61
CA ARG A 34 1.60 -14.39 -13.60
C ARG A 34 1.02 -14.12 -12.22
N LYS A 35 -0.15 -13.47 -12.13
CA LYS A 35 -0.83 -13.19 -10.85
C LYS A 35 -1.29 -14.48 -10.16
N SER A 36 -1.61 -15.53 -10.91
CA SER A 36 -2.06 -16.82 -10.37
C SER A 36 -0.93 -17.73 -9.87
N SER A 37 0.31 -17.52 -10.34
CA SER A 37 1.47 -18.35 -9.96
C SER A 37 2.29 -17.78 -8.79
N ALA A 38 1.98 -16.59 -8.30
CA ALA A 38 2.67 -15.97 -7.16
C ALA A 38 2.10 -16.38 -5.79
N GLN A 39 1.15 -17.33 -5.75
CA GLN A 39 0.46 -17.74 -4.53
C GLN A 39 0.70 -19.22 -4.24
N THR A 40 1.96 -19.64 -4.20
CA THR A 40 2.36 -20.91 -3.57
C THR A 40 3.82 -20.81 -3.18
N THR A 41 4.08 -20.37 -1.94
CA THR A 41 5.20 -20.72 -1.03
C THR A 41 5.20 -19.67 0.08
N ALA A 42 4.41 -19.92 1.11
CA ALA A 42 4.51 -19.23 2.39
C ALA A 42 5.21 -20.19 3.35
N GLU A 43 6.52 -20.05 3.53
CA GLU A 43 7.24 -20.51 4.71
C GLU A 43 8.63 -19.84 4.72
N ASP A 44 8.89 -19.11 5.81
CA ASP A 44 10.17 -18.63 6.36
C ASP A 44 11.03 -17.61 5.58
N ALA A 45 10.82 -16.31 5.85
CA ALA A 45 11.89 -15.28 5.97
C ALA A 45 11.33 -13.90 6.40
N PRO A 46 11.70 -13.33 7.56
CA PRO A 46 11.21 -12.03 8.01
C PRO A 46 12.06 -10.86 7.45
N ASP A 47 11.39 -9.74 7.17
CA ASP A 47 11.91 -8.40 6.81
C ASP A 47 12.46 -8.10 5.41
N ILE A 48 13.16 -9.00 4.69
CA ILE A 48 13.77 -8.61 3.39
C ILE A 48 12.78 -8.66 2.21
N LEU A 49 11.82 -9.60 2.25
CA LEU A 49 10.85 -9.81 1.16
C LEU A 49 9.88 -8.63 0.97
N HIS A 50 9.56 -7.91 2.05
CA HIS A 50 8.62 -6.79 2.01
C HIS A 50 9.12 -5.62 1.16
N HIS A 51 10.43 -5.34 1.14
CA HIS A 51 10.97 -4.20 0.40
C HIS A 51 11.06 -4.48 -1.11
N GLN A 52 11.29 -5.72 -1.53
CA GLN A 52 11.30 -6.10 -2.95
C GLN A 52 9.88 -6.19 -3.52
N LEU A 53 8.93 -6.77 -2.76
CA LEU A 53 7.51 -6.79 -3.15
C LEU A 53 6.94 -5.38 -3.34
N LEU A 54 7.29 -4.45 -2.45
CA LEU A 54 6.84 -3.06 -2.58
C LEU A 54 7.45 -2.38 -3.83
N LYS A 55 8.70 -2.67 -4.16
CA LYS A 55 9.35 -2.13 -5.38
C LYS A 55 8.72 -2.63 -6.68
N ASP A 56 8.25 -3.88 -6.70
CA ASP A 56 7.53 -4.46 -7.83
C ASP A 56 6.08 -3.96 -7.94
N ILE A 57 5.48 -3.52 -6.82
CA ILE A 57 4.15 -2.92 -6.77
C ILE A 57 4.18 -1.42 -7.14
N GLU A 58 5.30 -0.72 -6.89
CA GLU A 58 5.40 0.74 -7.03
C GLU A 58 5.62 1.24 -8.47
N LEU A 59 5.84 0.37 -9.48
CA LEU A 59 6.17 0.84 -10.84
C LEU A 59 5.30 0.34 -12.00
N ASP A 60 4.23 -0.43 -11.75
CA ASP A 60 3.32 -0.89 -12.81
C ASP A 60 1.88 -0.35 -12.63
N SER A 61 1.76 0.83 -12.02
CA SER A 61 0.50 1.57 -11.86
C SER A 61 0.11 2.36 -13.11
N THR A 62 0.32 1.80 -14.30
CA THR A 62 -0.29 2.34 -15.52
C THR A 62 -1.73 1.82 -15.59
N PHE A 63 -2.62 2.43 -14.81
CA PHE A 63 -4.06 2.22 -14.98
C PHE A 63 -4.47 2.80 -16.34
N PHE A 64 -4.60 1.97 -17.38
CA PHE A 64 -4.91 2.41 -18.74
C PHE A 64 -6.41 2.32 -19.05
N GLU A 65 -7.24 1.82 -18.13
CA GLU A 65 -8.67 1.58 -18.34
C GLU A 65 -9.43 2.86 -18.72
N HIS A 66 -8.97 4.02 -18.24
CA HIS A 66 -9.54 5.32 -18.57
C HIS A 66 -9.25 5.79 -20.02
N THR A 67 -8.28 5.18 -20.69
CA THR A 67 -7.94 5.47 -22.10
C THR A 67 -8.67 4.55 -23.08
N LEU A 68 -9.30 3.49 -22.58
CA LEU A 68 -9.99 2.50 -23.40
C LEU A 68 -11.39 3.01 -23.79
N THR A 69 -11.85 2.58 -24.98
CA THR A 69 -13.26 2.74 -25.36
C THR A 69 -14.15 1.78 -24.57
N ILE A 70 -15.46 2.05 -24.51
CA ILE A 70 -16.43 1.18 -23.82
C ILE A 70 -16.42 -0.24 -24.38
N GLU A 71 -16.18 -0.38 -25.69
CA GLU A 71 -16.04 -1.67 -26.37
C GLU A 71 -14.83 -2.46 -25.86
N GLN A 72 -13.65 -1.83 -25.85
CA GLN A 72 -12.42 -2.44 -25.35
C GLN A 72 -12.50 -2.78 -23.85
N LEU A 73 -13.22 -1.96 -23.07
CA LEU A 73 -13.47 -2.21 -21.66
C LEU A 73 -14.37 -3.45 -21.44
N ASN A 74 -15.37 -3.63 -22.31
CA ASN A 74 -16.22 -4.83 -22.29
C ASN A 74 -15.43 -6.09 -22.68
N ASP A 75 -14.48 -5.99 -23.59
CA ASP A 75 -13.57 -7.10 -23.94
C ASP A 75 -12.64 -7.46 -22.77
N LEU A 76 -12.18 -6.47 -22.00
CA LEU A 76 -11.35 -6.67 -20.81
C LEU A 76 -12.14 -7.29 -19.64
N PHE A 77 -13.40 -6.85 -19.47
CA PHE A 77 -14.29 -7.28 -18.39
C PHE A 77 -15.63 -7.82 -18.93
N PRO A 78 -15.65 -8.97 -19.61
CA PRO A 78 -16.86 -9.49 -20.27
C PRO A 78 -17.96 -9.85 -19.27
N LEU A 79 -17.57 -10.18 -18.03
CA LEU A 79 -18.50 -10.52 -16.95
C LEU A 79 -19.22 -9.31 -16.34
N SER A 80 -18.72 -8.09 -16.62
CA SER A 80 -19.36 -6.84 -16.18
C SER A 80 -20.62 -6.48 -16.96
N ARG A 81 -20.87 -7.16 -18.11
CA ARG A 81 -22.08 -7.03 -18.93
C ARG A 81 -22.46 -5.57 -19.15
N ILE A 82 -21.49 -4.80 -19.64
CA ILE A 82 -21.64 -3.37 -19.88
C ILE A 82 -22.39 -3.20 -21.20
N CYS A 83 -23.54 -2.51 -21.19
CA CYS A 83 -24.25 -2.13 -22.39
C CYS A 83 -23.49 -1.01 -23.12
N ILE A 84 -23.08 -1.28 -24.36
CA ILE A 84 -22.30 -0.35 -25.20
C ILE A 84 -23.16 0.85 -25.64
N GLU A 85 -24.45 0.61 -25.90
CA GLU A 85 -25.41 1.60 -26.40
C GLU A 85 -25.86 2.58 -25.30
N ASP A 86 -26.08 2.10 -24.08
CA ASP A 86 -26.40 2.93 -22.91
C ASP A 86 -25.79 2.37 -21.62
N PRO A 87 -24.73 2.99 -21.08
CA PRO A 87 -24.06 2.54 -19.86
C PRO A 87 -24.96 2.63 -18.61
N ARG A 88 -26.12 3.30 -18.68
CA ARG A 88 -27.07 3.40 -17.56
C ARG A 88 -27.92 2.15 -17.38
N HIS A 89 -28.06 1.33 -18.42
CA HIS A 89 -28.89 0.11 -18.44
C HIS A 89 -28.07 -1.19 -18.29
N THR A 90 -26.83 -1.06 -17.84
CA THR A 90 -25.91 -2.20 -17.62
C THR A 90 -26.50 -3.21 -16.63
N ARG A 91 -26.28 -4.51 -16.88
CA ARG A 91 -26.75 -5.56 -15.96
C ARG A 91 -25.80 -5.80 -14.79
N GLY A 92 -24.53 -5.43 -14.92
CA GLY A 92 -23.51 -5.66 -13.90
C GLY A 92 -23.23 -7.14 -13.63
N LEU A 93 -22.47 -7.41 -12.56
CA LEU A 93 -22.06 -8.77 -12.17
C LEU A 93 -23.22 -9.59 -11.59
N ASN A 94 -23.10 -10.91 -11.70
CA ASN A 94 -23.97 -11.84 -11.00
C ASN A 94 -23.48 -12.10 -9.56
N LYS A 95 -24.38 -12.49 -8.64
CA LYS A 95 -24.01 -12.74 -7.23
C LYS A 95 -22.97 -13.84 -7.07
N ASP A 96 -23.09 -14.92 -7.83
CA ASP A 96 -22.16 -16.06 -7.76
C ASP A 96 -20.74 -15.67 -8.21
N GLU A 97 -20.65 -14.82 -9.23
CA GLU A 97 -19.39 -14.29 -9.76
C GLU A 97 -18.72 -13.34 -8.76
N VAL A 98 -19.51 -12.55 -8.03
CA VAL A 98 -19.02 -11.69 -6.94
C VAL A 98 -18.46 -12.55 -5.81
N MET A 99 -19.18 -13.59 -5.39
CA MET A 99 -18.71 -14.50 -4.33
C MET A 99 -17.40 -15.20 -4.72
N ALA A 100 -17.31 -15.68 -5.96
CA ALA A 100 -16.09 -16.29 -6.48
C ALA A 100 -14.91 -15.30 -6.45
N ARG A 101 -15.11 -14.06 -6.90
CA ARG A 101 -14.07 -13.02 -6.84
C ARG A 101 -13.72 -12.61 -5.42
N LEU A 102 -14.70 -12.45 -4.53
CA LEU A 102 -14.45 -12.10 -3.14
C LEU A 102 -13.63 -13.19 -2.42
N SER A 103 -13.87 -14.46 -2.74
CA SER A 103 -13.08 -15.58 -2.22
C SER A 103 -11.66 -15.64 -2.77
N LYS A 104 -11.45 -15.15 -4.00
CA LYS A 104 -10.15 -15.16 -4.69
C LYS A 104 -9.30 -13.94 -4.37
N ASP A 105 -9.88 -12.74 -4.48
CA ASP A 105 -9.18 -11.45 -4.38
C ASP A 105 -9.27 -10.85 -2.97
N GLY A 106 -10.15 -11.36 -2.12
CA GLY A 106 -10.38 -10.86 -0.77
C GLY A 106 -11.32 -9.64 -0.72
N ARG A 107 -11.55 -9.14 0.51
CA ARG A 107 -12.38 -7.95 0.73
C ARG A 107 -11.63 -6.70 0.31
N ASN A 108 -12.35 -5.72 -0.23
CA ASN A 108 -11.82 -4.41 -0.61
C ASN A 108 -11.64 -3.52 0.63
N ILE A 109 -10.70 -3.90 1.50
CA ILE A 109 -10.36 -3.19 2.73
C ILE A 109 -8.90 -2.79 2.62
N VAL A 110 -8.63 -1.50 2.82
CA VAL A 110 -7.26 -1.01 2.98
C VAL A 110 -6.72 -1.59 4.28
N CYS A 111 -5.64 -2.39 4.21
CA CYS A 111 -5.01 -3.00 5.38
C CYS A 111 -4.81 -1.96 6.47
N ALA A 112 -5.54 -2.11 7.58
CA ALA A 112 -5.34 -1.25 8.72
C ALA A 112 -3.95 -1.50 9.28
N VAL A 113 -3.15 -0.44 9.41
CA VAL A 113 -1.89 -0.52 10.15
C VAL A 113 -2.27 -0.94 11.56
N THR A 114 -2.00 -2.19 11.91
CA THR A 114 -2.29 -2.73 13.22
C THR A 114 -1.58 -1.82 14.24
N GLY A 115 -2.32 -1.38 15.25
CA GLY A 115 -1.73 -0.57 16.31
C GLY A 115 -0.64 -1.40 16.97
N LYS A 116 0.62 -1.08 16.71
CA LYS A 116 1.73 -1.72 17.42
C LYS A 116 1.54 -1.41 18.91
N ASP A 117 1.80 -2.40 19.76
CA ASP A 117 1.70 -2.23 21.21
C ASP A 117 2.54 -1.01 21.64
N ALA A 118 1.98 -0.13 22.47
CA ALA A 118 2.63 1.13 22.85
C ALA A 118 4.03 0.90 23.45
N LEU A 119 4.21 -0.22 24.17
CA LEU A 119 5.49 -0.64 24.73
C LEU A 119 6.50 -1.11 23.66
N LYS A 120 6.04 -1.83 22.62
CA LYS A 120 6.90 -2.26 21.51
C LYS A 120 7.36 -1.08 20.67
N ILE A 121 6.47 -0.11 20.43
CA ILE A 121 6.81 1.16 19.79
C ILE A 121 7.87 1.88 20.62
N PHE A 122 7.64 2.04 21.93
CA PHE A 122 8.58 2.74 22.80
C PHE A 122 9.97 2.08 22.81
N LEU A 123 10.03 0.75 22.88
CA LEU A 123 11.30 0.01 22.88
C LEU A 123 12.01 0.08 21.52
N SER A 124 11.26 -0.05 20.41
CA SER A 124 11.81 0.12 19.07
C SER A 124 12.35 1.53 18.85
N GLN A 125 11.68 2.54 19.40
CA GLN A 125 12.15 3.91 19.37
C GLN A 125 13.41 4.07 20.24
N PHE A 126 13.45 3.52 21.45
CA PHE A 126 14.65 3.56 22.31
C PHE A 126 15.89 2.95 21.63
N LEU A 127 15.70 1.88 20.85
CA LEU A 127 16.75 1.18 20.09
C LEU A 127 17.16 1.87 18.77
N ASN A 128 16.66 3.07 18.48
CA ASN A 128 17.10 3.82 17.31
C ASN A 128 18.60 4.11 17.39
N THR A 129 19.34 3.84 16.30
CA THR A 129 20.81 3.87 16.21
C THR A 129 21.43 5.12 16.84
N PHE A 130 20.82 6.29 16.62
CA PHE A 130 21.31 7.55 17.19
C PHE A 130 21.15 7.63 18.73
N ARG A 131 20.03 7.13 19.26
CA ARG A 131 19.78 7.11 20.71
C ARG A 131 20.68 6.12 21.43
N MET A 132 20.95 4.97 20.80
CA MET A 132 21.94 4.00 21.31
C MET A 132 23.33 4.62 21.41
N LEU A 133 23.73 5.43 20.43
CA LEU A 133 25.01 6.15 20.48
C LEU A 133 25.07 7.16 21.65
N LEU A 134 24.01 7.96 21.84
CA LEU A 134 23.94 8.91 22.96
C LEU A 134 23.97 8.21 24.32
N LEU A 135 23.29 7.06 24.45
CA LEU A 135 23.31 6.26 25.68
C LEU A 135 24.71 5.70 25.96
N LEU A 136 25.41 5.22 24.93
CA LEU A 136 26.77 4.69 25.05
C LEU A 136 27.76 5.78 25.47
N VAL A 137 27.64 6.98 24.92
CA VAL A 137 28.46 8.14 25.34
C VAL A 137 28.19 8.49 26.81
N ALA A 138 26.92 8.58 27.20
CA ALA A 138 26.55 8.85 28.60
C ALA A 138 27.09 7.78 29.56
N LEU A 139 27.03 6.50 29.17
CA LEU A 139 27.59 5.40 29.96
C LEU A 139 29.12 5.49 30.07
N THR A 140 29.79 5.86 28.98
CA THR A 140 31.26 6.01 28.96
C THR A 140 31.70 7.16 29.87
N CYS A 141 31.02 8.31 29.82
CA CYS A 141 31.28 9.43 30.72
C CYS A 141 31.03 9.06 32.20
N LEU A 142 30.00 8.27 32.47
CA LEU A 142 29.73 7.77 33.82
C LEU A 142 30.85 6.84 34.33
N ILE A 143 31.36 5.94 33.49
CA ILE A 143 32.47 5.03 33.84
C ILE A 143 33.73 5.83 34.17
N ILE A 144 34.06 6.85 33.38
CA ILE A 144 35.22 7.73 33.63
C ILE A 144 35.11 8.40 35.00
N TYR A 145 33.93 8.92 35.34
CA TYR A 145 33.68 9.52 36.65
C TYR A 145 33.79 8.52 37.82
N ILE A 146 33.35 7.27 37.62
CA ILE A 146 33.45 6.21 38.65
C ILE A 146 34.92 5.85 38.93
N ILE A 147 35.78 5.88 37.91
CA ILE A 147 37.21 5.56 38.04
C ILE A 147 37.97 6.70 38.72
N ASP A 148 37.68 7.95 38.36
CA ASP A 148 38.26 9.12 39.03
C ASP A 148 37.18 10.15 39.37
N THR A 149 36.80 10.18 40.64
CA THR A 149 35.71 11.03 41.15
C THR A 149 36.04 12.53 41.14
N LYS A 150 37.27 12.92 40.79
CA LYS A 150 37.67 14.34 40.63
C LYS A 150 37.12 14.97 39.35
N HIS A 151 36.69 14.12 38.41
CA HIS A 151 36.16 14.48 37.09
C HIS A 151 34.68 14.88 37.15
N LEU A 152 34.38 15.99 37.86
CA LEU A 152 33.01 16.48 38.03
C LEU A 152 32.37 16.92 36.70
N LEU A 153 33.17 17.33 35.71
CA LEU A 153 32.69 17.77 34.40
C LEU A 153 31.97 16.62 33.67
N GLU A 154 32.53 15.42 33.75
CA GLU A 154 32.04 14.19 33.12
C GLU A 154 30.71 13.75 33.74
N LEU A 155 30.52 14.00 35.04
CA LEU A 155 29.24 13.81 35.71
C LEU A 155 28.17 14.78 35.18
N TYR A 156 28.49 16.08 35.06
CA TYR A 156 27.56 17.06 34.50
C TYR A 156 27.18 16.73 33.06
N LEU A 157 28.15 16.34 32.22
CA LEU A 157 27.91 15.91 30.85
C LEU A 157 26.97 14.71 30.79
N THR A 158 27.18 13.71 31.67
CA THR A 158 26.32 12.52 31.74
C THR A 158 24.87 12.89 32.07
N ILE A 159 24.66 13.75 33.09
CA ILE A 159 23.32 14.17 33.51
C ILE A 159 22.61 14.94 32.39
N ILE A 160 23.31 15.86 31.73
CA ILE A 160 22.76 16.65 30.62
C ILE A 160 22.41 15.74 29.44
N LEU A 161 23.29 14.82 29.05
CA LEU A 161 23.05 13.86 27.96
C LEU A 161 21.85 12.97 28.25
N LEU A 162 21.71 12.49 29.49
CA LEU A 162 20.57 11.67 29.90
C LEU A 162 19.27 12.47 29.81
N CYS A 163 19.26 13.71 30.29
CA CYS A 163 18.10 14.60 30.24
C CYS A 163 17.65 14.86 28.79
N VAL A 164 18.60 15.22 27.91
CA VAL A 164 18.31 15.44 26.48
C VAL A 164 17.81 14.17 25.79
N SER A 165 18.40 13.01 26.09
CA SER A 165 17.96 11.72 25.54
C SER A 165 16.52 11.38 25.90
N ILE A 166 16.13 11.63 27.16
CA ILE A 166 14.74 11.46 27.61
C ILE A 166 13.79 12.43 26.87
N ALA A 167 14.18 13.69 26.72
CA ALA A 167 13.38 14.68 25.99
C ALA A 167 13.17 14.27 24.52
N LEU A 168 14.21 13.81 23.84
CA LEU A 168 14.12 13.30 22.47
C LEU A 168 13.16 12.10 22.37
N CYS A 169 13.20 11.19 23.34
CA CYS A 169 12.29 10.05 23.39
C CYS A 169 10.81 10.47 23.51
N LEU A 170 10.52 11.44 24.38
CA LEU A 170 9.16 11.97 24.57
C LEU A 170 8.64 12.64 23.30
N ILE A 171 9.46 13.47 22.65
CA ILE A 171 9.11 14.14 21.39
C ILE A 171 8.84 13.09 20.30
N SER A 172 9.71 12.10 20.13
CA SER A 172 9.51 11.03 19.15
C SER A 172 8.24 10.22 19.40
N TYR A 173 7.93 9.91 20.68
CA TYR A 173 6.70 9.21 21.04
C TYR A 173 5.44 10.00 20.66
N TRP A 174 5.44 11.31 20.91
CA TRP A 174 4.34 12.19 20.51
C TRP A 174 4.21 12.33 18.99
N GLN A 175 5.33 12.42 18.27
CA GLN A 175 5.32 12.47 16.81
C GLN A 175 4.70 11.20 16.21
N GLU A 176 5.08 10.03 16.73
CA GLU A 176 4.55 8.76 16.24
C GLU A 176 3.05 8.63 16.55
N LYS A 177 2.61 9.03 17.75
CA LYS A 177 1.18 9.07 18.09
C LYS A 177 0.38 9.97 17.13
N ASN A 178 0.91 11.15 16.83
CA ASN A 178 0.26 12.08 15.91
C ASN A 178 0.25 11.54 14.46
N ALA A 179 1.32 10.87 14.03
CA ALA A 179 1.38 10.21 12.72
C ALA A 179 0.31 9.11 12.59
N TYR A 180 0.15 8.25 13.61
CA TYR A 180 -0.92 7.25 13.61
C TYR A 180 -2.32 7.86 13.57
N ALA A 181 -2.54 9.01 14.21
CA ALA A 181 -3.82 9.70 14.16
C ALA A 181 -4.16 10.17 12.74
N GLN A 182 -3.18 10.68 11.99
CA GLN A 182 -3.38 11.08 10.59
C GLN A 182 -3.72 9.87 9.69
N VAL A 183 -3.03 8.75 9.88
CA VAL A 183 -3.30 7.50 9.13
C VAL A 183 -4.74 7.01 9.36
N ARG A 184 -5.23 7.06 10.61
CA ARG A 184 -6.63 6.72 10.93
C ARG A 184 -7.63 7.69 10.30
N GLY A 185 -7.27 8.97 10.19
CA GLY A 185 -8.08 9.97 9.49
C GLY A 185 -8.39 9.57 8.05
N PHE A 186 -7.40 9.07 7.30
CA PHE A 186 -7.61 8.61 5.92
C PHE A 186 -8.58 7.43 5.83
N GLN A 187 -8.56 6.51 6.81
CA GLN A 187 -9.50 5.39 6.82
C GLN A 187 -10.95 5.84 6.98
N SER A 188 -11.19 6.95 7.68
CA SER A 188 -12.53 7.52 7.86
C SER A 188 -13.10 8.17 6.61
N ILE A 189 -12.27 8.47 5.61
CA ILE A 189 -12.71 9.05 4.33
C ILE A 189 -13.30 7.97 3.41
N VAL A 190 -12.93 6.70 3.59
CA VAL A 190 -13.44 5.61 2.76
C VAL A 190 -14.94 5.41 3.06
N PRO A 191 -15.83 5.56 2.07
CA PRO A 191 -17.26 5.45 2.29
C PRO A 191 -17.61 4.04 2.78
N THR A 192 -18.40 3.93 3.85
CA THR A 192 -18.76 2.62 4.42
C THR A 192 -19.73 1.84 3.54
N SER A 193 -20.46 2.51 2.65
CA SER A 193 -21.44 1.86 1.75
C SER A 193 -21.53 2.55 0.40
N CYS A 194 -21.65 1.76 -0.66
CA CYS A 194 -21.79 2.21 -2.04
C CYS A 194 -23.03 1.58 -2.69
N ILE A 195 -23.54 2.19 -3.76
CA ILE A 195 -24.61 1.62 -4.59
C ILE A 195 -23.96 1.00 -5.82
N VAL A 196 -24.20 -0.29 -6.06
CA VAL A 196 -23.67 -1.02 -7.21
C VAL A 196 -24.81 -1.65 -8.00
N VAL A 197 -24.58 -1.93 -9.28
CA VAL A 197 -25.52 -2.66 -10.13
C VAL A 197 -25.12 -4.14 -10.17
N ARG A 198 -25.99 -5.01 -9.64
CA ARG A 198 -25.82 -6.47 -9.65
C ARG A 198 -27.11 -7.13 -10.13
N CYS A 199 -27.00 -8.08 -11.06
CA CYS A 199 -28.15 -8.76 -11.68
C CYS A 199 -29.22 -7.78 -12.22
N GLY A 200 -28.81 -6.64 -12.79
CA GLY A 200 -29.69 -5.61 -13.34
C GLY A 200 -30.44 -4.75 -12.32
N ARG A 201 -30.12 -4.88 -11.02
CA ARG A 201 -30.74 -4.08 -9.95
C ARG A 201 -29.69 -3.29 -9.19
N ARG A 202 -30.07 -2.10 -8.72
CA ARG A 202 -29.26 -1.28 -7.83
C ARG A 202 -29.34 -1.83 -6.41
N VAL A 203 -28.20 -2.19 -5.84
CA VAL A 203 -28.10 -2.77 -4.50
C VAL A 203 -27.11 -1.94 -3.70
N ARG A 204 -27.46 -1.63 -2.45
CA ARG A 204 -26.54 -0.98 -1.50
C ARG A 204 -25.67 -2.06 -0.85
N VAL A 205 -24.36 -1.93 -0.99
CA VAL A 205 -23.36 -2.88 -0.47
C VAL A 205 -22.31 -2.14 0.34
N ASN A 206 -21.63 -2.85 1.24
CA ASN A 206 -20.49 -2.28 1.96
C ASN A 206 -19.33 -2.08 0.97
N ALA A 207 -18.56 -1.00 1.09
CA ALA A 207 -17.40 -0.77 0.22
C ALA A 207 -16.36 -1.90 0.30
N SER A 208 -16.32 -2.62 1.42
CA SER A 208 -15.48 -3.81 1.63
C SER A 208 -15.86 -5.03 0.77
N GLU A 209 -17.06 -5.06 0.19
CA GLU A 209 -17.56 -6.18 -0.64
C GLU A 209 -17.55 -5.87 -2.14
N ILE A 210 -16.96 -4.74 -2.53
CA ILE A 210 -16.81 -4.35 -3.94
C ILE A 210 -15.68 -5.18 -4.55
N VAL A 211 -15.91 -5.68 -5.76
CA VAL A 211 -14.94 -6.50 -6.50
C VAL A 211 -14.55 -5.84 -7.82
N THR A 212 -13.43 -6.28 -8.40
CA THR A 212 -12.98 -5.78 -9.71
C THR A 212 -14.03 -6.09 -10.79
N GLY A 213 -14.40 -5.06 -11.56
CA GLY A 213 -15.44 -5.14 -12.60
C GLY A 213 -16.86 -4.79 -12.13
N ASP A 214 -17.09 -4.48 -10.85
CA ASP A 214 -18.40 -3.99 -10.41
C ASP A 214 -18.73 -2.61 -11.02
N VAL A 215 -19.99 -2.40 -11.38
CA VAL A 215 -20.50 -1.11 -11.86
C VAL A 215 -21.05 -0.32 -10.67
N VAL A 216 -20.34 0.74 -10.27
CA VAL A 216 -20.70 1.61 -9.15
C VAL A 216 -21.57 2.76 -9.65
N TYR A 217 -22.69 3.00 -8.96
CA TYR A 217 -23.56 4.14 -9.23
C TYR A 217 -23.25 5.28 -8.25
N LEU A 218 -22.75 6.39 -8.81
CA LEU A 218 -22.49 7.64 -8.07
C LEU A 218 -23.67 8.60 -8.27
N ARG A 219 -24.07 9.29 -7.20
CA ARG A 219 -25.12 10.32 -7.22
C ARG A 219 -24.51 11.69 -6.98
#